data_AF-A0A9X2CVR2-F1
#
_entry.id   AF-A0A9X2CVR2-F1
#
_cell.length_a   1.000
_cell.length_b   1.000
_cell.length_c   1.000
_cell.angle_alpha   90.00
_cell.angle_beta   90.00
_cell.angle_gamma   90.00
#
_symmetry.space_group_name_H-M   'P 1'
#
loop_
_entity.id
_entity.type
_entity.pdbx_description
1 polymer ?
#
loop_
_entity_poly.entity_id
_entity_poly.type
_entity_poly.pdbx_seq_one_letter_code
_entity_poly.pdbx_strand_id
1 'polypeptide(L)'
;MNPIDQSEIAEALFKRGFLVKAVTDGFILREEAHRGDREDLTKILNELTIKHVWKSETLFINEELDETQYKKILHYPASNHETSTPMWVGTWKNFTRRKYGPKTRTIVLESGVAILVKALSTVGISTVSCCDGHGNRKPVIDFASYHNAIWFKYIQDKYLSDVQLHYDWIVELNHINLARLTVSGDKFIISLLQEDSSKMAKILLDVNEEICALKLRLFDKDKKPTNRLLKEKDFYTTKKIMDEIIKKQYDSF
;
A
#
# COMPACT_ATOMS: atom_id res chain seq x y z
N MET A 1 9.02 -3.72 32.61
CA MET A 1 8.43 -3.40 31.29
C MET A 1 6.97 -3.78 31.36
N ASN A 2 6.08 -2.96 30.82
CA ASN A 2 4.67 -3.33 30.73
C ASN A 2 4.53 -4.44 29.67
N PRO A 3 3.68 -5.46 29.90
CA PRO A 3 3.42 -6.48 28.90
C PRO A 3 2.79 -5.84 27.66
N ILE A 4 3.20 -6.31 26.48
CA ILE A 4 2.69 -5.82 25.21
C ILE A 4 1.26 -6.34 25.03
N ASP A 5 0.32 -5.42 24.91
CA ASP A 5 -1.09 -5.81 24.83
C ASP A 5 -1.49 -6.23 23.40
N GLN A 6 -2.70 -6.78 23.26
CA GLN A 6 -3.20 -7.25 21.96
C GLN A 6 -3.30 -6.12 20.92
N SER A 7 -3.51 -4.87 21.34
CA SER A 7 -3.59 -3.72 20.44
C SER A 7 -2.22 -3.35 19.88
N GLU A 8 -1.17 -3.43 20.70
CA GLU A 8 0.21 -3.24 20.26
C GLU A 8 0.65 -4.37 19.31
N ILE A 9 0.25 -5.61 19.57
CA ILE A 9 0.53 -6.72 18.65
C ILE A 9 -0.18 -6.53 17.31
N ALA A 10 -1.45 -6.10 17.32
CA ALA A 10 -2.17 -5.74 16.09
C ALA A 10 -1.43 -4.65 15.31
N GLU A 11 -0.96 -3.62 16.01
CA GLU A 11 -0.22 -2.51 15.40
C GLU A 11 1.11 -2.99 14.81
N ALA A 12 1.84 -3.89 15.46
CA ALA A 12 3.07 -4.46 14.92
C ALA A 12 2.80 -5.29 13.65
N LEU A 13 1.78 -6.15 13.68
CA LEU A 13 1.36 -6.93 12.52
C LEU A 13 0.93 -6.02 11.36
N PHE A 14 0.17 -4.97 11.68
CA PHE A 14 -0.28 -3.97 10.71
C PHE A 14 0.90 -3.21 10.09
N LYS A 15 1.79 -2.64 10.91
CA LYS A 15 2.99 -1.93 10.45
C LYS A 15 3.92 -2.82 9.64
N ARG A 16 4.02 -4.11 9.98
CA ARG A 16 4.77 -5.08 9.16
C ARG A 16 4.14 -5.28 7.78
N GLY A 17 2.84 -5.04 7.63
CA GLY A 17 2.12 -5.16 6.36
C GLY A 17 1.00 -6.18 6.36
N PHE A 18 0.68 -6.84 7.47
CA PHE A 18 -0.50 -7.70 7.52
C PHE A 18 -1.75 -6.83 7.66
N LEU A 19 -2.73 -6.99 6.76
CA LEU A 19 -4.02 -6.29 6.88
C LEU A 19 -4.84 -7.00 7.95
N VAL A 20 -4.48 -6.80 9.22
CA VAL A 20 -5.15 -7.38 10.37
C VAL A 20 -6.19 -6.43 10.95
N LYS A 21 -7.22 -6.99 11.58
CA LYS A 21 -8.19 -6.28 12.40
C LYS A 21 -8.26 -6.99 13.75
N ALA A 22 -8.07 -6.24 14.83
CA ALA A 22 -8.31 -6.75 16.18
C ALA A 22 -9.81 -7.05 16.37
N VAL A 23 -10.08 -8.19 16.98
CA VAL A 23 -11.40 -8.63 17.47
C VAL A 23 -11.26 -8.96 18.96
N THR A 24 -12.37 -9.19 19.66
CA THR A 24 -12.42 -9.29 21.13
C THR A 24 -11.27 -10.06 21.76
N ASP A 25 -10.91 -11.22 21.19
CA ASP A 25 -9.88 -12.12 21.76
C ASP A 25 -8.78 -12.49 20.74
N GLY A 26 -8.61 -11.74 19.65
CA GLY A 26 -7.61 -12.09 18.64
C GLY A 26 -7.63 -11.21 17.41
N PHE A 27 -7.22 -11.78 16.27
CA PHE A 27 -7.05 -11.05 15.02
C PHE A 27 -7.68 -11.78 13.86
N ILE A 28 -8.28 -11.04 12.94
CA ILE A 28 -8.69 -11.56 11.63
C ILE A 28 -7.91 -10.85 10.53
N LEU A 29 -7.65 -11.55 9.43
CA LEU A 29 -7.19 -10.89 8.21
C LEU A 29 -8.39 -10.21 7.53
N ARG A 30 -8.23 -8.96 7.12
CA ARG A 30 -9.25 -8.24 6.36
C ARG A 30 -9.44 -8.89 5.00
N GLU A 31 -10.61 -8.71 4.39
CA GLU A 31 -10.91 -9.25 3.06
C GLU A 31 -9.91 -8.78 2.00
N GLU A 32 -9.36 -7.57 2.14
CA GLU A 32 -8.37 -7.01 1.21
C GLU A 32 -6.98 -7.68 1.31
N ALA A 33 -6.74 -8.51 2.33
CA ALA A 33 -5.50 -9.28 2.48
C ALA A 33 -5.29 -10.27 1.33
N HIS A 34 -4.03 -10.56 1.02
CA HIS A 34 -3.71 -11.57 0.02
C HIS A 34 -4.00 -12.96 0.61
N ARG A 35 -4.51 -13.89 -0.21
CA ARG A 35 -4.89 -15.25 0.23
C ARG A 35 -3.77 -16.03 0.94
N GLY A 36 -2.51 -15.76 0.58
CA GLY A 36 -1.32 -16.37 1.18
C GLY A 36 -0.86 -15.72 2.49
N ASP A 37 -1.42 -14.57 2.89
CA ASP A 37 -0.98 -13.86 4.10
C ASP A 37 -1.22 -14.69 5.37
N ARG A 38 -2.23 -15.55 5.39
CA ARG A 38 -2.48 -16.47 6.51
C ARG A 38 -1.34 -17.47 6.72
N GLU A 39 -0.89 -18.08 5.62
CA GLU A 39 0.23 -19.02 5.63
C GLU A 39 1.53 -18.30 6.00
N ASP A 40 1.76 -17.12 5.43
CA ASP A 40 2.93 -16.28 5.72
C ASP A 40 2.98 -15.88 7.19
N LEU A 41 1.86 -15.42 7.75
CA LEU A 41 1.77 -15.03 9.15
C LEU A 41 2.01 -16.23 10.09
N THR A 42 1.42 -17.38 9.79
CA THR A 42 1.63 -18.62 10.54
C THR A 42 3.11 -19.02 10.54
N LYS A 43 3.76 -18.97 9.37
CA LYS A 43 5.18 -19.26 9.21
C LYS A 43 6.04 -18.32 10.06
N ILE A 44 5.81 -17.02 9.97
CA ILE A 44 6.55 -16.00 10.73
C ILE A 44 6.42 -16.25 12.23
N LEU A 45 5.20 -16.44 12.73
CA LEU A 45 4.98 -16.67 14.16
C LEU A 45 5.68 -17.95 14.64
N ASN A 46 5.68 -19.02 13.83
CA ASN A 46 6.43 -20.25 14.13
C ASN A 46 7.94 -20.02 14.19
N GLU A 47 8.52 -19.31 13.22
CA GLU A 47 9.95 -19.00 13.19
C GLU A 47 10.38 -18.10 14.36
N LEU A 48 9.49 -17.20 14.79
CA LEU A 48 9.70 -16.35 15.96
C LEU A 48 9.40 -17.07 17.28
N THR A 49 9.02 -18.36 17.23
CA THR A 49 8.68 -19.18 18.40
C THR A 49 7.53 -18.58 19.23
N ILE A 50 6.58 -17.91 18.56
CA ILE A 50 5.39 -17.31 19.18
C ILE A 50 4.24 -18.32 19.14
N LYS A 51 3.73 -18.71 20.31
CA LYS A 51 2.59 -19.61 20.49
C LYS A 51 1.33 -18.95 19.97
N HIS A 52 0.74 -19.58 18.96
CA HIS A 52 -0.48 -19.10 18.35
C HIS A 52 -1.37 -20.27 17.93
N VAL A 53 -2.65 -19.98 17.70
CA VAL A 53 -3.61 -20.94 17.12
C VAL A 53 -4.58 -20.21 16.21
N TRP A 54 -4.91 -20.84 15.08
CA TRP A 54 -6.03 -20.41 14.26
C TRP A 54 -7.28 -21.21 14.66
N LYS A 55 -8.36 -20.52 15.01
CA LYS A 55 -9.70 -21.12 15.09
C LYS A 55 -10.57 -20.50 14.00
N SER A 56 -10.91 -21.28 12.98
CA SER A 56 -11.53 -20.75 11.75
C SER A 56 -10.68 -19.62 11.18
N GLU A 57 -11.22 -18.40 11.07
CA GLU A 57 -10.53 -17.22 10.52
C GLU A 57 -9.87 -16.33 11.57
N THR A 58 -9.95 -16.69 12.85
CA THR A 58 -9.37 -15.89 13.94
C THR A 58 -8.04 -16.48 14.39
N LEU A 59 -7.00 -15.65 14.39
CA LEU A 59 -5.70 -15.90 14.99
C LEU A 59 -5.72 -15.48 16.46
N PHE A 60 -5.31 -16.38 17.33
CA PHE A 60 -5.09 -16.13 18.75
C PHE A 60 -3.59 -16.25 19.03
N ILE A 61 -3.02 -15.26 19.72
CA ILE A 61 -1.65 -15.31 20.25
C ILE A 61 -1.78 -15.61 21.74
N ASN A 62 -1.32 -16.80 22.14
CA ASN A 62 -1.59 -17.38 23.46
C ASN A 62 -0.43 -17.15 24.44
N GLU A 63 0.29 -16.04 24.29
CA GLU A 63 1.37 -15.61 25.17
C GLU A 63 1.48 -14.10 25.18
N GLU A 64 2.05 -13.55 26.25
CA GLU A 64 2.51 -12.16 26.27
C GLU A 64 3.79 -12.04 25.45
N LEU A 65 3.87 -11.06 24.56
CA LEU A 65 5.10 -10.80 23.80
C LEU A 65 6.02 -9.87 24.58
N ASP A 66 7.31 -10.16 24.55
CA ASP A 66 8.33 -9.21 24.98
C ASP A 66 8.67 -8.20 23.87
N GLU A 67 9.41 -7.15 24.25
CA GLU A 67 9.87 -6.10 23.32
C GLU A 67 10.71 -6.66 22.16
N THR A 68 11.41 -7.77 22.38
CA THR A 68 12.24 -8.41 21.36
C THR A 68 11.37 -9.11 20.32
N GLN A 69 10.37 -9.88 20.73
CA GLN A 69 9.40 -10.54 19.84
C GLN A 69 8.60 -9.51 19.05
N TYR A 70 8.14 -8.45 19.70
CA TYR A 70 7.45 -7.33 19.04
C TYR A 70 8.30 -6.70 17.94
N LYS A 71 9.56 -6.35 18.24
CA LYS A 71 10.49 -5.78 17.24
C LYS A 71 10.77 -6.77 16.10
N LYS A 72 10.86 -8.06 16.40
CA LYS A 72 11.05 -9.10 15.37
C LYS A 72 9.86 -9.23 14.43
N ILE A 73 8.62 -9.10 14.92
CA ILE A 73 7.44 -9.02 14.04
C ILE A 73 7.53 -7.77 13.16
N LEU A 74 7.74 -6.61 13.79
CA LEU A 74 7.75 -5.31 13.11
C LEU A 74 8.77 -5.22 11.97
N HIS A 75 9.95 -5.82 12.16
CA HIS A 75 11.08 -5.77 11.23
C HIS A 75 11.36 -7.12 10.54
N TYR A 76 10.42 -8.06 10.54
CA TYR A 76 10.64 -9.35 9.90
C TYR A 76 11.03 -9.13 8.42
N PRO A 77 12.15 -9.70 7.92
CA PRO A 77 12.66 -9.34 6.60
C PRO A 77 11.73 -9.77 5.47
N ALA A 78 11.82 -9.10 4.31
CA ALA A 78 11.16 -9.58 3.10
C ALA A 78 11.92 -10.78 2.51
N SER A 79 11.21 -11.71 1.87
CA SER A 79 11.81 -12.84 1.14
C SER A 79 12.35 -12.46 -0.24
N ASN A 80 11.86 -11.34 -0.80
CA ASN A 80 12.17 -10.79 -2.12
C ASN A 80 11.63 -9.36 -2.18
N HIS A 81 12.18 -8.51 -3.07
CA HIS A 81 11.87 -7.08 -3.17
C HIS A 81 10.85 -6.72 -4.27
N GLU A 82 10.19 -7.72 -4.86
CA GLU A 82 9.29 -7.55 -5.99
C GLU A 82 7.85 -7.86 -5.61
N THR A 83 6.91 -7.03 -6.05
CA THR A 83 5.49 -7.28 -5.79
C THR A 83 4.90 -8.43 -6.64
N SER A 84 5.74 -9.07 -7.47
CA SER A 84 5.39 -10.08 -8.48
C SER A 84 4.24 -9.66 -9.42
N THR A 85 4.00 -8.36 -9.52
CA THR A 85 2.89 -7.78 -10.27
C THR A 85 3.25 -7.72 -11.76
N PRO A 86 2.49 -8.40 -12.65
CA PRO A 86 2.83 -8.44 -14.08
C PRO A 86 2.68 -7.07 -14.75
N MET A 87 3.60 -6.67 -15.62
CA MET A 87 3.57 -5.34 -16.27
C MET A 87 2.24 -4.99 -16.97
N TRP A 88 1.49 -5.99 -17.47
CA TRP A 88 0.21 -5.76 -18.14
C TRP A 88 -0.86 -5.13 -17.25
N VAL A 89 -0.72 -5.17 -15.91
CA VAL A 89 -1.65 -4.48 -15.00
C VAL A 89 -1.59 -2.95 -15.11
N GLY A 90 -0.52 -2.40 -15.70
CA GLY A 90 -0.32 -0.96 -15.87
C GLY A 90 -1.18 -0.32 -16.97
N THR A 91 -1.77 -1.10 -17.87
CA THR A 91 -2.49 -0.57 -19.03
C THR A 91 -3.71 0.28 -18.64
N TRP A 92 -4.03 1.29 -19.46
CA TRP A 92 -5.25 2.11 -19.29
C TRP A 92 -6.51 1.27 -19.08
N LYS A 93 -6.69 0.22 -19.89
CA LYS A 93 -7.84 -0.69 -19.80
C LYS A 93 -7.96 -1.35 -18.42
N ASN A 94 -6.85 -1.73 -17.80
CA ASN A 94 -6.86 -2.32 -16.47
C ASN A 94 -7.06 -1.25 -15.40
N PHE A 95 -6.41 -0.10 -15.55
CA PHE A 95 -6.61 1.04 -14.66
C PHE A 95 -8.09 1.42 -14.55
N THR A 96 -8.81 1.59 -15.66
CA THR A 96 -10.22 2.03 -15.64
C THR A 96 -11.22 0.98 -15.19
N ARG A 97 -10.96 -0.30 -15.46
CA ARG A 97 -11.93 -1.38 -15.18
C ARG A 97 -11.81 -1.95 -13.78
N ARG A 98 -10.63 -1.85 -13.15
CA ARG A 98 -10.38 -2.47 -11.86
C ARG A 98 -10.74 -1.53 -10.72
N LYS A 99 -11.61 -2.02 -9.84
CA LYS A 99 -11.90 -1.41 -8.55
C LYS A 99 -10.65 -1.41 -7.66
N TYR A 100 -10.03 -2.59 -7.49
CA TYR A 100 -8.84 -2.80 -6.67
C TYR A 100 -7.59 -3.13 -7.50
N GLY A 101 -6.42 -2.83 -6.95
CA GLY A 101 -5.14 -3.31 -7.47
C GLY A 101 -4.93 -4.80 -7.21
N PRO A 102 -3.83 -5.38 -7.72
CA PRO A 102 -3.39 -6.72 -7.35
C PRO A 102 -3.09 -6.78 -5.85
N LYS A 103 -3.63 -7.78 -5.16
CA LYS A 103 -3.25 -8.06 -3.77
C LYS A 103 -1.85 -8.68 -3.78
N THR A 104 -0.95 -8.17 -2.95
CA THR A 104 0.43 -8.66 -2.85
C THR A 104 0.64 -9.30 -1.47
N ARG A 105 1.40 -10.41 -1.45
CA ARG A 105 1.79 -11.07 -0.20
C ARG A 105 2.62 -10.14 0.67
N THR A 106 2.44 -10.21 1.98
CA THR A 106 3.20 -9.38 2.92
C THR A 106 4.69 -9.74 2.93
N ILE A 107 5.01 -11.03 2.80
CA ILE A 107 6.39 -11.51 2.94
C ILE A 107 7.31 -11.04 1.80
N VAL A 108 6.76 -10.60 0.67
CA VAL A 108 7.53 -10.10 -0.49
C VAL A 108 7.71 -8.57 -0.45
N LEU A 109 7.29 -7.92 0.63
CA LEU A 109 7.30 -6.48 0.77
C LEU A 109 8.19 -6.06 1.94
N GLU A 110 8.98 -5.01 1.70
CA GLU A 110 9.86 -4.41 2.70
C GLU A 110 9.07 -3.77 3.83
N SER A 111 9.49 -4.04 5.06
CA SER A 111 8.75 -3.68 6.28
C SER A 111 8.48 -2.18 6.39
N GLY A 112 9.37 -1.33 5.87
CA GLY A 112 9.21 0.13 5.90
C GLY A 112 8.01 0.66 5.13
N VAL A 113 7.56 -0.04 4.08
CA VAL A 113 6.54 0.45 3.14
C VAL A 113 5.44 -0.57 2.82
N ALA A 114 5.54 -1.79 3.36
CA ALA A 114 4.65 -2.91 3.02
C ALA A 114 3.16 -2.58 3.20
N ILE A 115 2.79 -1.97 4.32
CA ILE A 115 1.38 -1.67 4.61
C ILE A 115 0.81 -0.61 3.65
N LEU A 116 1.63 0.37 3.26
CA LEU A 116 1.25 1.37 2.27
C LEU A 116 1.01 0.73 0.90
N VAL A 117 1.92 -0.15 0.45
CA VAL A 117 1.75 -0.89 -0.82
C VAL A 117 0.42 -1.65 -0.85
N LYS A 118 0.05 -2.29 0.27
CA LYS A 118 -1.23 -3.02 0.35
C LYS A 118 -2.43 -2.09 0.39
N ALA A 119 -2.35 -0.98 1.12
CA ALA A 119 -3.41 0.03 1.15
C ALA A 119 -3.63 0.66 -0.24
N LEU A 120 -2.56 0.94 -0.99
CA LEU A 120 -2.62 1.40 -2.39
C LEU A 120 -3.44 0.44 -3.27
N SER A 121 -3.24 -0.87 -3.10
CA SER A 121 -4.03 -1.87 -3.80
C SER A 121 -5.53 -1.75 -3.48
N THR A 122 -5.91 -1.48 -2.24
CA THR A 122 -7.32 -1.31 -1.84
C THR A 122 -8.01 -0.11 -2.46
N VAL A 123 -7.25 0.89 -2.94
CA VAL A 123 -7.77 2.09 -3.62
C VAL A 123 -7.57 2.06 -5.14
N GLY A 124 -7.32 0.86 -5.68
CA GLY A 124 -7.23 0.65 -7.11
C GLY A 124 -5.91 1.10 -7.75
N ILE A 125 -4.86 1.28 -6.94
CA ILE A 125 -3.50 1.59 -7.41
C ILE A 125 -2.69 0.29 -7.51
N SER A 126 -2.08 0.08 -8.68
CA SER A 126 -1.18 -1.04 -8.91
C SER A 126 0.28 -0.61 -8.81
N THR A 127 1.10 -1.39 -8.12
CA THR A 127 2.55 -1.19 -7.93
C THR A 127 3.31 -2.39 -8.48
N VAL A 128 4.58 -2.21 -8.87
CA VAL A 128 5.41 -3.29 -9.45
C VAL A 128 6.57 -3.71 -8.54
N SER A 129 7.13 -2.79 -7.78
CA SER A 129 8.19 -3.07 -6.81
C SER A 129 8.12 -2.07 -5.65
N CYS A 130 8.77 -2.41 -4.55
CA CYS A 130 8.97 -1.49 -3.45
C CYS A 130 10.27 -1.80 -2.70
N CYS A 131 10.86 -0.79 -2.09
CA CYS A 131 12.01 -0.92 -1.20
C CYS A 131 11.94 0.19 -0.16
N ASP A 132 12.22 -0.09 1.11
CA ASP A 132 12.29 0.93 2.16
C ASP A 132 13.66 1.62 2.24
N GLY A 133 14.58 1.25 1.34
CA GLY A 133 15.92 1.80 1.24
C GLY A 133 16.90 1.29 2.28
N HIS A 134 16.48 0.39 3.17
CA HIS A 134 17.30 -0.23 4.22
C HIS A 134 18.12 0.79 5.03
N GLY A 135 17.56 1.99 5.25
CA GLY A 135 18.17 3.11 5.98
C GLY A 135 19.29 3.88 5.27
N ASN A 136 19.76 3.39 4.11
CA ASN A 136 20.91 3.95 3.39
C ASN A 136 20.56 4.49 1.99
N ARG A 137 19.35 4.20 1.52
CA ARG A 137 18.86 4.61 0.20
C ARG A 137 17.48 5.21 0.34
N LYS A 138 17.07 5.97 -0.68
CA LYS A 138 15.73 6.53 -0.77
C LYS A 138 14.71 5.40 -0.86
N PRO A 139 13.66 5.36 -0.01
CA PRO A 139 12.57 4.41 -0.16
C PRO A 139 11.83 4.66 -1.47
N VAL A 140 11.36 3.60 -2.12
CA VAL A 140 10.65 3.68 -3.39
C VAL A 140 9.48 2.72 -3.42
N ILE A 141 8.39 3.15 -4.05
CA ILE A 141 7.30 2.29 -4.51
C ILE A 141 7.08 2.63 -5.98
N ASP A 142 7.42 1.70 -6.87
CA ASP A 142 7.26 1.91 -8.31
C ASP A 142 5.81 1.61 -8.71
N PHE A 143 5.16 2.56 -9.38
CA PHE A 143 3.81 2.38 -9.89
C PHE A 143 3.81 1.54 -11.16
N ALA A 144 2.75 0.76 -11.39
CA ALA A 144 2.61 -0.03 -12.60
C ALA A 144 2.42 0.81 -13.88
N SER A 145 2.01 2.07 -13.74
CA SER A 145 1.91 3.02 -14.86
C SER A 145 1.77 4.46 -14.38
N TYR A 146 1.89 5.40 -15.32
CA TYR A 146 1.62 6.82 -15.06
C TYR A 146 0.20 7.07 -14.56
N HIS A 147 -0.79 6.32 -15.05
CA HIS A 147 -2.18 6.48 -14.60
C HIS A 147 -2.31 6.22 -13.10
N ASN A 148 -1.66 5.17 -12.60
CA ASN A 148 -1.62 4.84 -11.18
C ASN A 148 -0.94 5.95 -10.37
N ALA A 149 0.19 6.47 -10.86
CA ALA A 149 0.92 7.54 -10.19
C ALA A 149 0.15 8.87 -10.16
N ILE A 150 -0.48 9.26 -11.27
CA ILE A 150 -1.30 10.47 -11.36
C ILE A 150 -2.55 10.34 -10.48
N TRP A 151 -3.17 9.16 -10.47
CA TRP A 151 -4.30 8.88 -9.58
C TRP A 151 -3.89 8.94 -8.11
N PHE A 152 -2.72 8.40 -7.77
CA PHE A 152 -2.17 8.55 -6.42
C PHE A 152 -1.97 10.02 -6.04
N LYS A 153 -1.40 10.86 -6.93
CA LYS A 153 -1.25 12.30 -6.65
C LYS A 153 -2.58 12.95 -6.32
N TYR A 154 -3.63 12.65 -7.08
CA TYR A 154 -4.96 13.16 -6.79
C TYR A 154 -5.49 12.68 -5.42
N ILE A 155 -5.29 11.40 -5.08
CA ILE A 155 -5.65 10.87 -3.76
C ILE A 155 -4.85 11.56 -2.65
N GLN A 156 -3.55 11.76 -2.87
CA GLN A 156 -2.66 12.42 -1.92
C GLN A 156 -3.14 13.84 -1.62
N ASP A 157 -3.38 14.64 -2.67
CA ASP A 157 -3.82 16.03 -2.53
C ASP A 157 -5.19 16.11 -1.82
N LYS A 158 -6.08 15.17 -2.09
CA LYS A 158 -7.47 15.20 -1.58
C LYS A 158 -7.65 14.59 -0.20
N TYR A 159 -6.99 13.48 0.09
CA TYR A 159 -7.23 12.67 1.30
C TYR A 159 -6.05 12.62 2.26
N LEU A 160 -4.83 12.95 1.80
CA LEU A 160 -3.62 12.83 2.60
C LEU A 160 -2.91 14.17 2.86
N SER A 161 -3.44 15.28 2.37
CA SER A 161 -2.81 16.61 2.44
C SER A 161 -2.64 17.15 3.85
N ASP A 162 -3.58 16.85 4.75
CA ASP A 162 -3.53 17.28 6.16
C ASP A 162 -2.87 16.26 7.08
N VAL A 163 -2.30 15.18 6.54
CA VAL A 163 -1.69 14.13 7.34
C VAL A 163 -0.31 14.58 7.80
N GLN A 164 -0.11 14.63 9.11
CA GLN A 164 1.20 14.91 9.67
C GLN A 164 2.15 13.70 9.50
N LEU A 165 2.97 13.79 8.47
CA LEU A 165 4.02 12.82 8.13
C LEU A 165 5.38 13.34 8.56
N HIS A 166 6.33 12.42 8.75
CA HIS A 166 7.73 12.74 9.06
C HIS A 166 8.51 13.17 7.82
N TYR A 167 8.10 12.67 6.65
CA TYR A 167 8.74 12.96 5.38
C TYR A 167 7.76 13.56 4.35
N ASP A 168 8.31 14.35 3.43
CA ASP A 168 7.59 14.80 2.24
C ASP A 168 7.55 13.69 1.19
N TRP A 169 6.43 12.97 1.13
CA TRP A 169 6.19 11.93 0.13
C TRP A 169 5.87 12.57 -1.23
N ILE A 170 6.66 12.25 -2.25
CA ILE A 170 6.55 12.82 -3.60
C ILE A 170 6.45 11.73 -4.67
N VAL A 171 5.80 12.08 -5.78
CA VAL A 171 5.84 11.28 -7.01
C VAL A 171 6.85 11.88 -7.97
N GLU A 172 7.84 11.07 -8.37
CA GLU A 172 8.87 11.45 -9.34
C GLU A 172 8.98 10.43 -10.47
N LEU A 173 9.63 10.83 -11.57
CA LEU A 173 10.00 9.92 -12.64
C LEU A 173 11.43 9.44 -12.43
N ASN A 174 11.65 8.13 -12.52
CA ASN A 174 13.00 7.57 -12.47
C ASN A 174 13.70 7.68 -13.84
N HIS A 175 14.97 7.26 -13.89
CA HIS A 175 15.83 7.33 -15.09
C HIS A 175 15.35 6.48 -16.28
N ILE A 176 14.45 5.50 -16.07
CA ILE A 176 13.80 4.73 -17.14
C ILE A 176 12.37 5.20 -17.39
N ASN A 177 12.02 6.41 -16.94
CA ASN A 177 10.69 7.00 -17.04
C ASN A 177 9.58 6.15 -16.40
N LEU A 178 9.84 5.41 -15.33
CA LEU A 178 8.77 4.89 -14.47
C LEU A 178 8.43 5.93 -13.41
N ALA A 179 7.13 6.10 -13.14
CA ALA A 179 6.70 6.92 -12.02
C ALA A 179 6.81 6.13 -10.72
N ARG A 180 7.32 6.78 -9.68
CA ARG A 180 7.50 6.18 -8.35
C ARG A 180 7.10 7.14 -7.24
N LEU A 181 6.59 6.57 -6.16
CA LEU A 181 6.41 7.25 -4.89
C LEU A 181 7.68 7.08 -4.07
N THR A 182 8.14 8.17 -3.48
CA THR A 182 9.38 8.23 -2.70
C THR A 182 9.30 9.39 -1.71
N VAL A 183 10.35 9.64 -0.94
CA VAL A 183 10.39 10.72 0.05
C VAL A 183 11.53 11.70 -0.23
N SER A 184 11.33 12.98 0.06
CA SER A 184 12.40 13.99 -0.04
C SER A 184 13.40 13.88 1.13
N GLY A 185 14.64 14.30 0.91
CA GLY A 185 15.72 14.31 1.91
C GLY A 185 16.82 13.28 1.65
N ASP A 186 17.78 13.20 2.58
CA ASP A 186 19.03 12.43 2.41
C ASP A 186 19.26 11.34 3.47
N LYS A 187 18.45 11.32 4.53
CA LYS A 187 18.57 10.37 5.63
C LYS A 187 17.22 9.79 6.01
N PHE A 188 17.12 8.46 5.97
CA PHE A 188 15.85 7.75 6.13
C PHE A 188 15.91 6.80 7.32
N ILE A 189 14.95 6.95 8.23
CA ILE A 189 14.82 6.12 9.42
C ILE A 189 13.64 5.18 9.19
N ILE A 190 13.89 3.88 9.17
CA ILE A 190 12.88 2.86 8.82
C ILE A 190 11.64 2.97 9.71
N SER A 191 11.80 3.18 11.03
CA SER A 191 10.66 3.31 11.93
C SER A 191 9.76 4.51 11.59
N LEU A 192 10.34 5.64 11.16
CA LEU A 192 9.58 6.81 10.73
C LEU A 192 8.88 6.57 9.38
N LEU A 193 9.51 5.83 8.47
CA LEU A 193 8.86 5.39 7.22
C LEU A 193 7.69 4.45 7.48
N GLN A 194 7.82 3.54 8.44
CA GLN A 194 6.74 2.65 8.86
C GLN A 194 5.58 3.44 9.46
N GLU A 195 5.87 4.44 10.29
CA GLU A 195 4.86 5.31 10.88
C GLU A 195 4.09 6.08 9.78
N ASP A 196 4.80 6.73 8.86
CA ASP A 196 4.18 7.44 7.73
C ASP A 196 3.34 6.50 6.87
N SER A 197 3.91 5.35 6.49
CA SER A 197 3.23 4.32 5.71
C SER A 197 1.96 3.83 6.41
N SER A 198 2.01 3.62 7.73
CA SER A 198 0.86 3.17 8.51
C SER A 198 -0.23 4.25 8.63
N LYS A 199 0.14 5.52 8.80
CA LYS A 199 -0.81 6.65 8.85
C LYS A 199 -1.54 6.80 7.53
N MET A 200 -0.80 6.84 6.41
CA MET A 200 -1.40 6.89 5.08
C MET A 200 -2.27 5.66 4.82
N ALA A 201 -1.79 4.47 5.17
CA ALA A 201 -2.54 3.23 4.96
C ALA A 201 -3.87 3.21 5.72
N LYS A 202 -3.90 3.65 6.98
CA LYS A 202 -5.13 3.73 7.79
C LYS A 202 -6.19 4.59 7.08
N ILE A 203 -5.81 5.79 6.64
CA ILE A 203 -6.72 6.68 5.92
C ILE A 203 -7.21 6.04 4.62
N LEU A 204 -6.30 5.52 3.79
CA LEU A 204 -6.66 4.88 2.52
C LEU A 204 -7.62 3.71 2.72
N LEU A 205 -7.44 2.91 3.77
CA LEU A 205 -8.31 1.78 4.11
C LEU A 205 -9.69 2.24 4.61
N ASP A 206 -9.78 3.38 5.27
CA ASP A 206 -11.04 3.93 5.80
C ASP A 206 -11.88 4.58 4.70
N VAL A 207 -11.25 5.22 3.70
CA VAL A 207 -11.94 5.87 2.57
C VAL A 207 -11.89 5.06 1.26
N ASN A 208 -11.52 3.77 1.33
CA ASN A 208 -11.24 2.97 0.13
C ASN A 208 -12.42 2.88 -0.85
N GLU A 209 -13.63 2.66 -0.34
CA GLU A 209 -14.85 2.53 -1.13
C GLU A 209 -15.20 3.84 -1.85
N GLU A 210 -15.04 4.99 -1.20
CA GLU A 210 -15.24 6.31 -1.82
C GLU A 210 -14.26 6.52 -2.96
N ILE A 211 -12.96 6.31 -2.72
CA ILE A 211 -11.92 6.48 -3.72
C ILE A 211 -12.17 5.56 -4.92
N CYS A 212 -12.53 4.31 -4.67
CA CYS A 212 -12.83 3.34 -5.73
C CYS A 212 -14.06 3.74 -6.57
N ALA A 213 -15.15 4.14 -5.91
CA ALA A 213 -16.36 4.59 -6.60
C ALA A 213 -16.08 5.85 -7.44
N LEU A 214 -15.32 6.79 -6.90
CA LEU A 214 -14.89 7.99 -7.60
C LEU A 214 -14.05 7.66 -8.83
N LYS A 215 -13.04 6.78 -8.70
CA LYS A 215 -12.20 6.34 -9.81
C LYS A 215 -13.04 5.75 -10.95
N LEU A 216 -13.95 4.83 -10.63
CA LEU A 216 -14.79 4.17 -11.63
C LEU A 216 -15.74 5.16 -12.33
N ARG A 217 -16.28 6.14 -11.60
CA ARG A 217 -17.11 7.21 -12.15
C ARG A 217 -16.33 8.14 -13.09
N LEU A 218 -15.14 8.55 -12.68
CA LEU A 218 -14.29 9.47 -13.45
C LEU A 218 -13.79 8.83 -14.74
N PHE A 219 -13.32 7.59 -14.65
CA PHE A 219 -12.63 6.90 -15.74
C PHE A 219 -13.46 5.78 -16.37
N ASP A 220 -14.79 5.94 -16.37
CA ASP A 220 -15.73 4.96 -16.90
C ASP A 220 -15.28 4.35 -18.24
N LYS A 221 -15.22 3.02 -18.28
CA LYS A 221 -14.79 2.19 -19.41
C LYS A 221 -15.62 2.43 -20.68
N ASP A 222 -16.87 2.84 -20.52
CA ASP A 222 -17.83 3.00 -21.62
C ASP A 222 -17.68 4.37 -22.30
N LYS A 223 -16.99 5.32 -21.63
CA LYS A 223 -16.49 6.53 -22.28
C LYS A 223 -15.26 6.13 -23.09
N LYS A 224 -15.40 6.18 -24.43
CA LYS A 224 -14.29 5.87 -25.36
C LYS A 224 -13.03 6.61 -24.86
N PRO A 225 -11.92 5.88 -24.59
CA PRO A 225 -10.66 6.54 -24.29
C PRO A 225 -10.39 7.51 -25.43
N THR A 226 -9.93 8.72 -25.11
CA THR A 226 -9.39 9.55 -26.19
C THR A 226 -8.28 8.71 -26.84
N ASN A 227 -8.24 8.65 -28.18
CA ASN A 227 -7.19 7.95 -28.93
C ASN A 227 -5.76 8.37 -28.51
N ARG A 228 -5.63 9.44 -27.71
CA ARG A 228 -4.41 9.94 -27.08
C ARG A 228 -3.95 9.08 -25.89
N LEU A 229 -4.85 8.62 -25.02
CA LEU A 229 -4.51 7.73 -23.89
C LEU A 229 -4.10 6.34 -24.36
N LEU A 230 -4.68 5.88 -25.48
CA LEU A 230 -4.33 4.60 -26.12
C LEU A 230 -2.97 4.65 -26.84
N LYS A 231 -2.37 5.83 -27.00
CA LYS A 231 -1.09 6.05 -27.70
C LYS A 231 0.03 6.47 -26.73
N GLU A 232 -0.10 6.14 -25.43
CA GLU A 232 0.87 6.35 -24.33
C GLU A 232 2.13 7.13 -24.74
N LYS A 233 2.09 8.46 -24.65
CA LYS A 233 3.16 9.32 -25.19
C LYS A 233 4.21 9.73 -24.18
N ASP A 234 3.82 10.00 -22.93
CA ASP A 234 4.67 10.39 -21.80
C ASP A 234 3.81 10.70 -20.56
N PHE A 235 4.45 10.90 -19.40
CA PHE A 235 3.77 11.22 -18.13
C PHE A 235 2.98 12.53 -18.19
N TYR A 236 3.52 13.60 -18.78
CA TYR A 236 2.91 14.93 -18.74
C TYR A 236 1.66 15.00 -19.63
N THR A 237 1.72 14.41 -20.82
CA THR A 237 0.55 14.28 -21.70
C THR A 237 -0.55 13.49 -20.99
N THR A 238 -0.20 12.38 -20.32
CA THR A 238 -1.14 11.56 -19.56
C THR A 238 -1.77 12.34 -18.41
N LYS A 239 -0.96 13.07 -17.64
CA LYS A 239 -1.39 13.91 -16.53
C LYS A 239 -2.41 14.95 -16.98
N LYS A 240 -2.09 15.69 -18.05
CA LYS A 240 -2.99 16.72 -18.59
C LYS A 240 -4.38 16.16 -18.91
N ILE A 241 -4.45 15.00 -19.57
CA ILE A 241 -5.73 14.38 -19.94
C ILE A 241 -6.50 13.93 -18.69
N MET A 242 -5.83 13.32 -17.71
CA MET A 242 -6.49 12.90 -16.46
C MET A 242 -6.96 14.10 -15.64
N ASP A 243 -6.17 15.17 -15.56
CA ASP A 243 -6.57 16.42 -14.90
C ASP A 243 -7.82 17.02 -15.57
N GLU A 244 -7.90 17.02 -16.90
CA GLU A 244 -9.08 17.47 -17.64
C GLU A 244 -10.32 16.62 -17.33
N ILE A 245 -10.17 15.30 -17.19
CA ILE A 245 -11.27 14.41 -16.80
C ILE A 245 -11.75 14.73 -15.37
N ILE A 246 -10.80 14.87 -14.44
CA ILE A 246 -11.09 15.18 -13.03
C ILE A 246 -11.81 16.52 -12.93
N LYS A 247 -11.25 17.59 -13.52
CA LYS A 247 -11.82 18.95 -13.48
C LYS A 247 -13.25 19.03 -14.03
N LYS A 248 -13.50 18.45 -15.21
CA LYS A 248 -14.84 18.48 -15.84
C LYS A 248 -15.94 17.91 -14.94
N GLN A 249 -15.61 16.93 -14.11
CA GLN A 249 -16.57 16.33 -13.19
C GLN A 249 -16.79 17.20 -11.94
N TYR A 250 -15.80 17.98 -11.50
CA TYR A 250 -15.97 18.94 -10.41
C TYR A 250 -16.81 20.15 -10.80
N ASP A 251 -16.69 20.63 -12.04
CA ASP A 251 -17.50 21.75 -12.56
C ASP A 251 -18.96 21.35 -12.87
N SER A 252 -19.33 20.08 -12.68
CA SER A 252 -20.66 19.53 -12.92
C SER A 252 -21.49 19.35 -11.63
N PHE A 253 -20.99 19.84 -10.48
CA PHE A 253 -21.65 19.88 -9.18
C PHE A 253 -21.83 21.32 -8.72
#